data_AF-A0A7L9K4J2-F1
#
_entry.id   AF-A0A7L9K4J2-F1
#
_cell.length_a   1.000
_cell.length_b   1.000
_cell.length_c   1.000
_cell.angle_alpha   90.00
_cell.angle_beta   90.00
_cell.angle_gamma   90.00
#
_symmetry.space_group_name_H-M   'P 1'
#
loop_
_entity.id
_entity.type
_entity.pdbx_description
1 polymer ?
#
loop_
_entity_poly.entity_id
_entity_poly.type
_entity_poly.pdbx_seq_one_letter_code
_entity_poly.pdbx_strand_id
1 'polypeptide(L)' 'CKMMSEDMKQIVQDGKVHVIFRDFPILGESSLKVAQAALAVHMINPNKYIDFYYAALHYKQQFNDESILSI' A
#
# COMPACT_ATOMS: atom_id res chain seq x y z
N CYS A 1 -9.00 -5.85 2.22
CA CYS A 1 -7.95 -5.37 1.31
C CYS A 1 -6.96 -6.46 0.93
N LYS A 2 -6.33 -7.19 1.88
CA LYS A 2 -5.29 -8.20 1.58
C LYS A 2 -5.70 -9.26 0.55
N MET A 3 -6.87 -9.88 0.69
CA MET A 3 -7.34 -10.91 -0.25
C MET A 3 -7.53 -10.41 -1.68
N MET A 4 -7.96 -9.14 -1.86
CA MET A 4 -8.21 -8.52 -3.16
C MET A 4 -6.91 -8.01 -3.84
N SER A 5 -5.77 -8.08 -3.15
CA SER A 5 -4.52 -7.46 -3.63
C SER A 5 -4.04 -8.05 -4.97
N GLU A 6 -4.14 -9.37 -5.14
CA GLU A 6 -3.75 -10.05 -6.38
C GLU A 6 -4.69 -9.70 -7.55
N ASP A 7 -6.00 -9.62 -7.31
CA ASP A 7 -6.96 -9.19 -8.33
C ASP A 7 -6.65 -7.76 -8.80
N MET A 8 -6.35 -6.84 -7.87
CA MET A 8 -5.95 -5.48 -8.21
C MET A 8 -4.63 -5.44 -8.99
N LYS A 9 -3.68 -6.31 -8.67
CA LYS A 9 -2.40 -6.43 -9.40
C LYS A 9 -2.62 -6.84 -10.84
N GLN A 10 -3.51 -7.80 -11.07
CA GLN A 10 -3.91 -8.19 -12.42
C GLN A 10 -4.57 -7.02 -13.17
N ILE A 11 -5.50 -6.30 -12.55
CA ILE A 11 -6.18 -5.15 -13.18
C ILE A 11 -5.18 -4.04 -13.58
N VAL A 12 -4.20 -3.74 -12.73
CA VAL A 12 -3.16 -2.76 -13.03
C VAL A 12 -2.26 -3.23 -14.16
N GLN A 13 -1.85 -4.50 -14.17
CA GLN A 13 -1.00 -5.09 -15.21
C GLN A 13 -1.70 -5.16 -16.58
N ASP A 14 -3.01 -5.42 -16.58
CA ASP A 14 -3.83 -5.44 -17.79
C ASP A 14 -3.80 -4.09 -18.52
N GLY A 15 -3.62 -2.97 -17.80
CA GLY A 15 -3.42 -1.64 -18.36
C GLY A 15 -4.64 -1.06 -19.11
N LYS A 16 -5.81 -1.71 -18.97
CA LYS A 16 -7.06 -1.32 -19.67
C LYS A 16 -7.82 -0.18 -18.99
N VAL A 17 -7.49 0.10 -17.74
CA VAL A 17 -8.16 1.11 -16.90
C VAL A 17 -7.15 1.91 -16.12
N HIS A 18 -7.49 3.17 -15.84
CA HIS A 18 -6.71 4.00 -14.92
C HIS A 18 -7.18 3.74 -13.48
N VAL A 19 -6.28 3.26 -12.63
CA VAL A 19 -6.56 2.93 -11.23
C VAL A 19 -6.01 4.02 -10.33
N ILE A 20 -6.87 4.59 -9.47
CA ILE A 20 -6.48 5.54 -8.44
C ILE A 20 -6.60 4.84 -7.08
N PHE A 21 -5.48 4.72 -6.38
CA PHE A 21 -5.46 4.19 -5.03
C PHE A 21 -5.82 5.28 -4.02
N ARG A 22 -6.71 4.96 -3.09
CA ARG A 22 -7.16 5.84 -2.00
C ARG A 22 -6.97 5.12 -0.68
N ASP A 23 -5.97 5.53 0.08
CA ASP A 23 -5.65 4.93 1.36
C ASP A 23 -6.63 5.43 2.44
N PHE A 24 -7.44 4.52 3.00
CA PHE A 24 -8.42 4.80 4.04
C PHE A 24 -8.01 4.18 5.39
N PRO A 25 -7.37 4.94 6.29
CA PRO A 25 -6.86 4.43 7.55
C PRO A 25 -7.97 4.29 8.63
N ILE A 26 -8.96 3.44 8.37
CA ILE A 26 -10.14 3.26 9.25
C ILE A 26 -9.94 2.21 10.35
N LEU A 27 -8.79 1.51 10.36
CA LEU A 27 -8.50 0.39 11.28
C LEU A 27 -7.61 0.80 12.48
N GLY A 28 -7.42 2.10 12.71
CA GLY A 28 -6.66 2.64 13.85
C GLY A 28 -5.29 3.19 13.49
N GLU A 29 -4.49 3.50 14.52
CA GLU A 29 -3.24 4.25 14.39
C GLU A 29 -2.20 3.57 13.50
N SER A 30 -2.05 2.25 13.59
CA SER A 30 -1.13 1.49 12.75
C SER A 30 -1.51 1.62 11.26
N SER A 31 -2.80 1.63 10.94
CA SER A 31 -3.29 1.85 9.58
C SER A 31 -3.02 3.28 9.10
N LEU A 32 -3.12 4.27 9.98
CA LEU A 32 -2.80 5.67 9.67
C LEU A 32 -1.32 5.83 9.32
N LYS A 33 -0.42 5.25 10.12
CA LYS A 33 1.02 5.32 9.88
C LYS A 33 1.43 4.68 8.55
N VAL A 34 0.87 3.52 8.21
CA VAL A 34 1.12 2.86 6.92
C VAL A 34 0.62 3.70 5.76
N ALA A 35 -0.59 4.28 5.86
CA ALA A 35 -1.13 5.15 4.82
C ALA A 35 -0.26 6.41 4.62
N GLN A 36 0.21 7.02 5.71
CA GLN A 36 1.15 8.16 5.65
C GLN A 36 2.47 7.76 4.99
N ALA A 37 3.03 6.60 5.33
CA ALA A 37 4.25 6.09 4.72
C ALA A 37 4.06 5.82 3.22
N ALA A 38 2.95 5.20 2.81
CA ALA A 38 2.64 4.96 1.40
C ALA A 38 2.58 6.28 0.61
N LEU A 39 1.90 7.30 1.14
CA LEU A 39 1.84 8.63 0.52
C LEU A 39 3.22 9.31 0.49
N ALA A 40 4.02 9.19 1.54
CA ALA A 40 5.38 9.72 1.56
C ALA A 40 6.26 9.07 0.47
N VAL A 41 6.18 7.74 0.32
CA VAL A 41 6.84 7.00 -0.78
C VAL A 41 6.39 7.53 -2.13
N HIS A 42 5.09 7.72 -2.35
CA HIS A 42 4.57 8.29 -3.59
C HIS A 42 5.10 9.71 -3.87
N MET A 43 5.15 10.57 -2.84
CA MET A 43 5.64 11.95 -2.97
C MET A 43 7.13 12.02 -3.32
N ILE A 44 7.94 11.08 -2.82
CA ILE A 44 9.39 11.01 -3.10
C ILE A 44 9.65 10.34 -4.45
N ASN A 45 9.01 9.20 -4.69
CA ASN A 45 9.14 8.43 -5.93
C ASN A 45 7.81 7.73 -6.26
N PRO A 46 6.99 8.31 -7.15
CA PRO A 46 5.68 7.75 -7.52
C PRO A 46 5.74 6.30 -7.99
N ASN A 47 6.82 5.90 -8.66
CA ASN A 47 7.00 4.54 -9.19
C ASN A 47 7.17 3.48 -8.08
N LYS A 48 7.47 3.90 -6.84
CA LYS A 48 7.64 3.01 -5.68
C LYS A 48 6.40 2.81 -4.84
N TYR A 49 5.35 3.61 -5.07
CA TYR A 49 4.10 3.49 -4.33
C TYR A 49 3.50 2.08 -4.44
N ILE A 50 3.44 1.54 -5.67
CA ILE A 50 2.77 0.26 -5.91
C ILE A 50 3.54 -0.92 -5.29
N ASP A 51 4.87 -0.86 -5.29
CA ASP A 51 5.74 -1.84 -4.63
C ASP A 51 5.47 -1.86 -3.12
N PHE A 52 5.46 -0.67 -2.49
CA PHE A 52 5.15 -0.51 -1.06
C PHE A 52 3.73 -0.97 -0.72
N TYR A 53 2.74 -0.59 -1.54
CA TYR A 53 1.34 -0.96 -1.36
C TYR A 53 1.16 -2.48 -1.29
N TYR A 54 1.74 -3.24 -2.23
CA TYR A 54 1.64 -4.71 -2.21
C TYR A 54 2.42 -5.32 -1.05
N ALA A 55 3.62 -4.84 -0.76
CA ALA A 55 4.42 -5.33 0.36
C ALA A 55 3.69 -5.11 1.71
N ALA A 56 3.07 -3.95 1.91
CA ALA A 56 2.25 -3.68 3.08
C ALA A 56 1.02 -4.62 3.17
N LEU A 57 0.33 -4.88 2.06
CA LEU A 57 -0.80 -5.81 2.06
C LEU A 57 -0.38 -7.27 2.31
N HIS A 58 0.82 -7.68 1.91
CA HIS A 58 1.36 -9.02 2.16
C HIS A 58 1.97 -9.19 3.56
N TYR A 59 2.31 -8.09 4.24
CA TYR A 59 2.80 -8.13 5.61
C TYR A 59 1.78 -8.79 6.54
N LYS A 60 2.19 -9.80 7.34
CA LYS A 60 1.25 -10.64 8.11
C LYS A 60 1.02 -10.13 9.52
N GLN A 61 2.01 -9.45 10.10
CA GLN A 61 1.99 -8.99 11.47
C GLN A 61 1.31 -7.60 11.60
N GLN A 62 1.17 -7.12 12.82
CA GLN A 62 0.72 -5.76 13.09
C GLN A 62 1.85 -4.77 12.79
N PHE A 63 1.50 -3.63 12.20
CA PHE A 63 2.48 -2.60 11.90
C PHE A 63 2.91 -1.82 13.14
N ASN A 64 4.21 -1.58 13.22
CA ASN A 64 4.89 -0.58 14.04
C ASN A 64 5.88 0.21 13.17
N ASP A 65 6.51 1.23 13.73
CA ASP A 65 7.38 2.15 12.96
C ASP A 65 8.56 1.42 12.29
N GLU A 66 9.17 0.46 12.97
CA GLU A 66 10.29 -0.34 12.45
C GLU A 66 9.86 -1.23 11.28
N SER A 67 8.73 -1.92 11.41
CA SER A 67 8.18 -2.78 10.36
C SER A 67 7.81 -1.98 9.12
N ILE A 68 7.29 -0.76 9.28
CA ILE A 68 6.91 0.12 8.18
C ILE A 68 8.16 0.58 7.41
N LEU A 69 9.23 0.93 8.12
CA LEU A 69 10.50 1.34 7.51
C LEU A 69 11.26 0.17 6.86
N SER A 70 10.94 -1.07 7.22
CA SER A 70 11.55 -2.28 6.64
C SER A 70 10.88 -2.77 5.35
N ILE A 71 9.78 -2.14 4.95
CA ILE A 71 9.08 -2.40 3.69
C ILE A 71 9.77 -1.61 2.57
#